data_AF-A0A6A4R5P6-F1
#
_entry.id   AF-A0A6A4R5P6-F1
#
_cell.length_a   1.000
_cell.length_b   1.000
_cell.length_c   1.000
_cell.angle_alpha   90.00
_cell.angle_beta   90.00
_cell.angle_gamma   90.00
#
_symmetry.space_group_name_H-M   'P 1'
#
loop_
_entity.id
_entity.type
_entity.pdbx_description
1 polymer ?
#
loop_
_entity_poly.entity_id
_entity_poly.type
_entity_poly.pdbx_seq_one_letter_code
_entity_poly.pdbx_strand_id
1 'polypeptide(L)'
;MINSLAVLSVSLLPSKRSILQQQLWHVRSFPKGVRNCYRINVISGTKYLIRTNFNYGNYDGLNEVLIFDLHIGANPWDTVKFHNASLSSVIEIIHSPPLDFIHICLVNIGQGTPFISSIELRALKNSTYDTELGFLALLRRYDLGSTSGSTYRFSDDVYDRIWVPLGFELWTQVSTSLSNENLTQNAYKPPAIVMSTAATPINSSAAFELYWDPDNVNIQYKVCMHFNEVQKLKPKETRSFNITLNGEYWYGPMVPSYQMTSTIFSPLTLTGATRYLFSFFKTETSTLPPIINAIEIYIVKDLSQPETEQDDVDAITNIKETYGVDRNWQGDPCAPIAYMWEGLNCSSDGNKPPRITNLDLSSSGLTGKIPSYISKLTMLQYLDLSNNSLSGAIPDFLTQMQSLKILFWQKLGE
;
A
#
# COMPACT_ATOMS: atom_id res chain seq x y z
N MET A 1 -1.57 11.01 14.22
CA MET A 1 -1.57 12.49 14.25
C MET A 1 -0.35 12.99 13.50
N ILE A 2 -0.48 13.98 12.61
CA ILE A 2 0.68 14.66 12.02
C ILE A 2 0.96 15.89 12.89
N ASN A 3 2.09 15.89 13.60
CA ASN A 3 2.59 17.07 14.30
C ASN A 3 3.57 17.82 13.40
N SER A 4 3.03 18.54 12.40
CA SER A 4 3.78 19.52 11.61
C SER A 4 2.95 20.78 11.49
N LEU A 5 3.56 21.92 11.83
CA LEU A 5 2.98 23.26 11.84
C LEU A 5 2.68 23.82 10.42
N ALA A 6 2.89 23.04 9.36
CA ALA A 6 2.82 23.52 7.97
C ALA A 6 1.96 22.63 7.07
N VAL A 7 0.79 22.23 7.58
CA VAL A 7 -0.13 21.39 6.85
C VAL A 7 -1.39 22.19 6.52
N LEU A 8 -1.72 22.28 5.23
CA LEU A 8 -2.90 23.02 4.75
C LEU A 8 -4.01 22.04 4.39
N SER A 9 -5.18 22.22 5.00
CA SER A 9 -6.41 21.51 4.59
C SER A 9 -7.16 22.39 3.62
N VAL A 10 -7.35 21.92 2.39
CA VAL A 10 -7.99 22.69 1.31
C VAL A 10 -9.23 21.95 0.82
N SER A 11 -10.34 22.66 0.67
CA SER A 11 -11.56 22.11 0.06
C SER A 11 -11.51 22.26 -1.46
N LEU A 12 -11.87 21.20 -2.17
CA LEU A 12 -11.99 21.26 -3.63
C LEU A 12 -13.21 22.09 -4.05
N LEU A 13 -13.15 22.61 -5.28
CA LEU A 13 -14.23 23.40 -5.88
C LEU A 13 -15.57 22.62 -5.86
N PRO A 14 -16.72 23.30 -5.65
CA PRO A 14 -18.04 22.65 -5.61
C PRO A 14 -18.35 21.77 -6.83
N SER A 15 -17.92 22.20 -8.02
CA SER A 15 -18.10 21.43 -9.27
C SER A 15 -17.40 20.07 -9.20
N LYS A 16 -16.19 19.99 -8.62
CA LYS A 16 -15.47 18.73 -8.42
C LYS A 16 -16.12 17.88 -7.32
N ARG A 17 -16.58 18.49 -6.23
CA ARG A 17 -17.24 17.77 -5.13
C ARG A 17 -18.54 17.07 -5.55
N SER A 18 -19.26 17.63 -6.52
CA SER A 18 -20.53 17.06 -7.01
C SER A 18 -20.40 15.65 -7.64
N ILE A 19 -19.21 15.28 -8.10
CA ILE A 19 -18.93 13.98 -8.73
C ILE A 19 -18.02 13.08 -7.90
N LEU A 20 -17.54 13.57 -6.75
CA LEU A 20 -16.63 12.86 -5.86
C LEU A 20 -17.34 12.43 -4.58
N GLN A 21 -16.92 11.30 -4.03
CA GLN A 21 -17.36 10.89 -2.71
C GLN A 21 -16.82 11.85 -1.63
N GLN A 22 -17.54 11.97 -0.51
CA GLN A 22 -17.29 12.98 0.51
C GLN A 22 -15.86 12.97 1.07
N GLN A 23 -15.27 11.79 1.24
CA GLN A 23 -13.90 11.66 1.74
C GLN A 23 -12.83 12.22 0.78
N LEU A 24 -13.20 12.54 -0.47
CA LEU A 24 -12.33 13.11 -1.49
C LEU A 24 -12.54 14.62 -1.67
N TRP A 25 -13.44 15.24 -0.90
CA TRP A 25 -13.77 16.67 -1.02
C TRP A 25 -12.68 17.62 -0.50
N HIS A 26 -11.73 17.08 0.26
CA HIS A 26 -10.66 17.83 0.87
C HIS A 26 -9.31 17.18 0.54
N VAL A 27 -8.28 18.00 0.51
CA VAL A 27 -6.89 17.54 0.43
C VAL A 27 -6.11 18.11 1.58
N ARG A 28 -5.13 17.34 2.05
CA ARG A 28 -4.10 17.79 2.96
C ARG A 28 -2.80 17.99 2.16
N SER A 29 -2.32 19.22 2.12
CA SER A 29 -1.11 19.63 1.38
C SER A 29 0.07 19.85 2.33
N PHE A 30 1.27 19.53 1.85
CA PHE A 30 2.53 19.52 2.59
C PHE A 30 3.59 20.40 1.92
N PRO A 31 3.46 21.74 1.97
CA PRO A 31 4.37 22.67 1.31
C PRO A 31 5.76 22.76 1.94
N LYS A 32 5.95 22.26 3.17
CA LYS A 32 7.24 22.26 3.87
C LYS A 32 7.69 20.83 4.19
N GLY A 33 9.00 20.67 4.31
CA GLY A 33 9.63 19.40 4.63
C GLY A 33 9.80 18.52 3.39
N VAL A 34 10.88 17.73 3.39
CA VAL A 34 11.19 16.80 2.31
C VAL A 34 10.33 15.54 2.43
N ARG A 35 10.11 15.04 3.65
CA ARG A 35 9.34 13.82 3.91
C ARG A 35 8.29 14.08 4.97
N ASN A 36 7.03 13.85 4.62
CA ASN A 36 5.88 14.10 5.50
C ASN A 36 5.13 12.80 5.74
N CYS A 37 5.03 12.36 7.00
CA CYS A 37 4.56 11.02 7.33
C CYS A 37 3.34 11.02 8.25
N TYR A 38 2.39 10.16 7.91
CA TYR A 38 1.34 9.74 8.82
C TYR A 38 1.80 8.52 9.61
N ARG A 39 1.70 8.58 10.94
CA ARG A 39 1.71 7.40 11.80
C ARG A 39 0.26 6.95 12.03
N ILE A 40 -0.04 5.73 11.60
CA ILE A 40 -1.37 5.12 11.69
C ILE A 40 -1.27 3.86 12.52
N ASN A 41 -2.02 3.79 13.61
CA ASN A 41 -2.06 2.61 14.48
C ASN A 41 -2.83 1.48 13.79
N VAL A 42 -2.31 0.27 13.88
CA VAL A 42 -2.83 -0.95 13.26
C VAL A 42 -2.60 -2.13 14.21
N ILE A 43 -3.19 -3.28 13.90
CA ILE A 43 -2.89 -4.52 14.63
C ILE A 43 -1.77 -5.23 13.88
N SER A 44 -0.62 -5.40 14.54
CA SER A 44 0.52 -6.15 14.01
C SER A 44 0.09 -7.52 13.48
N GLY A 45 0.63 -7.92 12.33
CA GLY A 45 0.35 -9.19 11.66
C GLY A 45 -1.04 -9.29 11.00
N THR A 46 -1.92 -8.30 11.17
CA THR A 46 -3.20 -8.27 10.46
C THR A 46 -2.98 -7.85 9.01
N LYS A 47 -3.54 -8.59 8.06
CA LYS A 47 -3.47 -8.24 6.64
C LYS A 47 -4.41 -7.08 6.34
N TYR A 48 -3.89 -5.99 5.80
CA TYR A 48 -4.67 -4.81 5.42
C TYR A 48 -4.61 -4.57 3.92
N LEU A 49 -5.76 -4.25 3.33
CA LEU A 49 -5.81 -3.43 2.13
C LEU A 49 -5.65 -1.98 2.56
N ILE A 50 -4.62 -1.32 2.04
CA ILE A 50 -4.29 0.08 2.32
C ILE A 50 -4.38 0.84 1.01
N ARG A 51 -5.20 1.89 0.99
CA ARG A 51 -5.43 2.71 -0.20
C ARG A 51 -5.16 4.17 0.11
N THR A 52 -4.45 4.83 -0.79
CA THR A 52 -4.28 6.28 -0.79
C THR A 52 -4.99 6.86 -2.00
N ASN A 53 -5.76 7.94 -1.77
CA ASN A 53 -6.48 8.64 -2.82
C ASN A 53 -5.92 10.05 -2.98
N PHE A 54 -5.78 10.47 -4.23
CA PHE A 54 -5.21 11.74 -4.60
C PHE A 54 -6.09 12.42 -5.64
N ASN A 55 -6.78 13.49 -5.27
CA ASN A 55 -7.57 14.32 -6.18
C ASN A 55 -6.97 15.71 -6.23
N TYR A 56 -6.18 16.00 -7.29
CA TYR A 56 -5.46 17.27 -7.37
C TYR A 56 -6.44 18.45 -7.40
N GLY A 57 -7.44 18.41 -8.30
CA GLY A 57 -8.53 19.38 -8.33
C GLY A 57 -8.09 20.85 -8.46
N ASN A 58 -6.84 21.10 -8.87
CA ASN A 58 -6.18 22.40 -8.86
C ASN A 58 -6.32 23.13 -7.50
N TYR A 59 -6.14 22.41 -6.39
CA TYR A 59 -6.37 22.97 -5.04
C TYR A 59 -5.49 24.20 -4.73
N ASP A 60 -4.34 24.34 -5.40
CA ASP A 60 -3.37 25.42 -5.24
C ASP A 60 -3.49 26.52 -6.32
N GLY A 61 -4.35 26.35 -7.32
CA GLY A 61 -4.54 27.30 -8.41
C GLY A 61 -3.42 27.34 -9.44
N LEU A 62 -2.39 26.50 -9.33
CA LEU A 62 -1.20 26.52 -10.20
C LEU A 62 -1.39 25.74 -11.50
N ASN A 63 -2.20 24.68 -11.47
CA ASN A 63 -2.47 23.78 -12.59
C ASN A 63 -1.18 23.22 -13.23
N GLU A 64 -0.18 22.91 -12.41
CA GLU A 64 1.12 22.40 -12.83
C GLU A 64 1.16 20.87 -12.84
N VAL A 65 2.18 20.32 -13.51
CA VAL A 65 2.52 18.90 -13.39
C VAL A 65 3.06 18.66 -11.99
N LEU A 66 2.52 17.65 -11.33
CA LEU A 66 2.83 17.40 -9.93
C LEU A 66 3.29 15.95 -9.76
N ILE A 67 4.50 15.78 -9.23
CA ILE A 67 5.16 14.50 -9.02
C ILE A 67 5.80 14.45 -7.62
N PHE A 68 5.48 13.42 -6.86
CA PHE A 68 6.09 13.14 -5.56
C PHE A 68 6.06 11.64 -5.26
N ASP A 69 6.94 11.19 -4.38
CA ASP A 69 7.03 9.77 -4.05
C ASP A 69 6.18 9.44 -2.82
N LEU A 70 5.63 8.23 -2.82
CA LEU A 70 4.90 7.61 -1.74
C LEU A 70 5.76 6.48 -1.16
N HIS A 71 5.89 6.45 0.15
CA HIS A 71 6.64 5.42 0.87
C HIS A 71 5.75 4.75 1.92
N ILE A 72 6.02 3.48 2.18
CA ILE A 72 5.53 2.74 3.34
C ILE A 72 6.72 2.37 4.23
N GLY A 73 6.73 2.87 5.46
CA GLY A 73 7.90 2.79 6.33
C GLY A 73 9.10 3.49 5.69
N ALA A 74 10.24 2.81 5.66
CA ALA A 74 11.44 3.25 4.94
C ALA A 74 11.38 3.01 3.41
N ASN A 75 10.49 2.12 2.96
CA ASN A 75 10.55 1.56 1.62
C ASN A 75 9.70 2.37 0.61
N PRO A 76 10.15 2.51 -0.65
CA PRO A 76 9.34 3.09 -1.71
C PRO A 76 8.07 2.27 -1.95
N TRP A 77 6.94 2.94 -2.00
CA TRP A 77 5.67 2.35 -2.39
C TRP A 77 5.42 2.60 -3.88
N ASP A 78 5.29 3.87 -4.29
CA ASP A 78 4.99 4.25 -5.67
C ASP A 78 5.32 5.73 -5.91
N THR A 79 5.23 6.21 -7.15
CA THR A 79 5.34 7.62 -7.52
C THR A 79 3.98 8.16 -7.94
N VAL A 80 3.52 9.20 -7.25
CA VAL A 80 2.26 9.88 -7.59
C VAL A 80 2.54 10.89 -8.70
N LYS A 81 1.84 10.77 -9.84
CA LYS A 81 2.06 11.62 -11.01
C LYS A 81 0.76 12.18 -11.57
N PHE A 82 0.68 13.50 -11.70
CA PHE A 82 -0.44 14.21 -12.31
C PHE A 82 0.00 15.01 -13.53
N HIS A 83 -0.64 14.74 -14.67
CA HIS A 83 -0.43 15.50 -15.91
C HIS A 83 -1.47 16.61 -16.13
N ASN A 84 -2.58 16.61 -15.38
CA ASN A 84 -3.57 17.68 -15.36
C ASN A 84 -4.37 17.70 -14.04
N ALA A 85 -5.04 18.82 -13.75
CA ALA A 85 -5.84 19.02 -12.53
C ALA A 85 -7.17 18.23 -12.44
N SER A 86 -7.61 17.60 -13.52
CA SER A 86 -8.81 16.76 -13.53
C SER A 86 -8.55 15.30 -13.20
N LEU A 87 -7.28 14.88 -13.14
CA LEU A 87 -6.90 13.51 -12.82
C LEU A 87 -7.07 13.22 -11.32
N SER A 88 -7.56 12.02 -11.04
CA SER A 88 -7.48 11.37 -9.74
C SER A 88 -6.51 10.19 -9.84
N SER A 89 -5.80 9.91 -8.75
CA SER A 89 -4.96 8.73 -8.64
C SER A 89 -5.35 7.95 -7.38
N VAL A 90 -5.37 6.64 -7.52
CA VAL A 90 -5.65 5.69 -6.44
C VAL A 90 -4.51 4.70 -6.44
N ILE A 91 -3.82 4.61 -5.31
CA ILE A 91 -2.71 3.69 -5.13
C ILE A 91 -3.06 2.76 -3.97
N GLU A 92 -2.98 1.46 -4.20
CA GLU A 92 -3.45 0.45 -3.27
C GLU A 92 -2.41 -0.66 -3.09
N ILE A 93 -2.25 -1.11 -1.85
CA ILE A 93 -1.44 -2.27 -1.50
C ILE A 93 -2.20 -3.20 -0.56
N ILE A 94 -1.75 -4.45 -0.54
CA ILE A 94 -2.05 -5.41 0.52
C ILE A 94 -0.77 -5.67 1.31
N HIS A 95 -0.80 -5.37 2.60
CA HIS A 95 0.36 -5.47 3.47
C HIS A 95 -0.02 -5.97 4.87
N SER A 96 0.84 -6.78 5.45
CA SER A 96 0.76 -7.25 6.84
C SER A 96 1.88 -6.58 7.64
N PRO A 97 1.61 -5.48 8.37
CA PRO A 97 2.64 -4.75 9.08
C PRO A 97 3.19 -5.56 10.25
N PRO A 98 4.52 -5.57 10.45
CA PRO A 98 5.15 -6.28 11.57
C PRO A 98 4.95 -5.56 12.91
N LEU A 99 4.67 -4.26 12.87
CA LEU A 99 4.49 -3.40 14.05
C LEU A 99 3.01 -3.02 14.22
N ASP A 100 2.67 -2.44 15.37
CA ASP A 100 1.33 -1.91 15.69
C ASP A 100 1.07 -0.51 15.10
N PHE A 101 1.95 -0.07 14.20
CA PHE A 101 1.79 1.13 13.41
C PHE A 101 2.33 0.93 12.00
N ILE A 102 1.89 1.80 11.09
CA ILE A 102 2.52 2.01 9.78
C ILE A 102 2.85 3.48 9.61
N HIS A 103 3.94 3.73 8.89
CA HIS A 103 4.23 5.06 8.35
C HIS A 103 3.84 5.12 6.88
N ILE A 104 2.97 6.06 6.51
CA ILE A 104 2.71 6.41 5.11
C ILE A 104 3.29 7.78 4.88
N CYS A 105 4.31 7.87 4.03
CA CYS A 105 5.09 9.08 3.84
C CYS A 105 4.97 9.61 2.42
N LEU A 106 4.76 10.92 2.31
CA LEU A 106 4.81 11.67 1.07
C LEU A 106 6.15 12.39 1.00
N VAL A 107 6.88 12.20 -0.09
CA VAL A 107 8.25 12.68 -0.26
C VAL A 107 8.28 13.70 -1.40
N ASN A 108 8.62 14.94 -1.05
CA ASN A 108 8.79 16.04 -1.99
C ASN A 108 10.11 15.89 -2.76
N ILE A 109 10.00 15.69 -4.08
CA ILE A 109 11.15 15.58 -4.99
C ILE A 109 11.42 16.87 -5.78
N GLY A 110 10.78 17.99 -5.39
CA GLY A 110 10.94 19.30 -6.02
C GLY A 110 10.07 19.53 -7.25
N GLN A 111 9.12 18.64 -7.56
CA GLN A 111 8.22 18.73 -8.73
C GLN A 111 6.76 18.92 -8.31
N GLY A 112 6.52 19.91 -7.45
CA GLY A 112 5.19 20.25 -6.93
C GLY A 112 5.01 19.86 -5.46
N THR A 113 3.90 20.31 -4.87
CA THR A 113 3.65 20.16 -3.43
C THR A 113 2.93 18.82 -3.16
N PRO A 114 3.52 17.90 -2.36
CA PRO A 114 2.85 16.66 -2.02
C PRO A 114 1.52 16.91 -1.30
N PHE A 115 0.51 16.11 -1.63
CA PHE A 115 -0.80 16.20 -1.00
C PHE A 115 -1.46 14.83 -0.96
N ILE A 116 -2.50 14.67 -0.14
CA ILE A 116 -3.32 13.46 -0.11
C ILE A 116 -4.77 13.81 0.23
N SER A 117 -5.73 13.13 -0.41
CA SER A 117 -7.16 13.30 -0.12
C SER A 117 -7.60 12.40 1.02
N SER A 118 -7.31 11.10 0.93
CA SER A 118 -7.67 10.13 1.98
C SER A 118 -6.67 8.98 2.06
N ILE A 119 -6.61 8.38 3.25
CA ILE A 119 -5.96 7.10 3.52
C ILE A 119 -7.05 6.18 4.06
N GLU A 120 -7.24 5.03 3.41
CA GLU A 120 -8.27 4.05 3.73
C GLU A 120 -7.61 2.72 4.09
N LEU A 121 -8.01 2.12 5.20
CA LEU A 121 -7.54 0.80 5.64
C LEU A 121 -8.74 -0.15 5.80
N ARG A 122 -8.60 -1.37 5.29
CA ARG A 122 -9.59 -2.45 5.42
C ARG A 122 -8.87 -3.73 5.83
N ALA A 123 -9.27 -4.30 6.97
CA ALA A 123 -8.74 -5.59 7.40
C ALA A 123 -9.24 -6.70 6.47
N LEU A 124 -8.32 -7.50 5.95
CA LEU A 124 -8.58 -8.66 5.11
C LEU A 124 -8.46 -9.93 5.93
N LYS A 125 -8.96 -11.05 5.38
CA LYS A 125 -8.75 -12.35 5.99
C LYS A 125 -7.30 -12.80 5.75
N ASN A 126 -6.56 -13.14 6.80
CA ASN A 126 -5.14 -13.48 6.70
C ASN A 126 -4.83 -14.64 5.73
N SER A 127 -5.78 -15.56 5.51
CA SER A 127 -5.67 -16.70 4.57
C SER A 127 -5.86 -16.34 3.09
N THR A 128 -5.72 -15.07 2.71
CA THR A 128 -5.91 -14.58 1.33
C THR A 128 -4.74 -13.71 0.92
N TYR A 129 -4.41 -13.64 -0.37
CA TYR A 129 -3.34 -12.78 -0.89
C TYR A 129 -1.98 -13.05 -0.23
N ASP A 130 -1.50 -14.28 -0.36
CA ASP A 130 -0.23 -14.67 0.26
C ASP A 130 0.95 -14.04 -0.50
N THR A 131 1.89 -13.52 0.27
CA THR A 131 3.14 -12.94 -0.22
C THR A 131 4.26 -13.35 0.73
N GLU A 132 5.37 -13.85 0.19
CA GLU A 132 6.48 -14.37 0.98
C GLU A 132 7.30 -13.23 1.61
N LEU A 133 7.51 -12.14 0.86
CA LEU A 133 8.23 -10.95 1.29
C LEU A 133 7.51 -9.69 0.81
N GLY A 134 7.48 -8.67 1.66
CA GLY A 134 7.00 -7.32 1.34
C GLY A 134 5.48 -7.17 1.25
N PHE A 135 5.00 -6.55 0.16
CA PHE A 135 3.59 -6.23 -0.06
C PHE A 135 3.16 -6.41 -1.52
N LEU A 136 1.85 -6.54 -1.72
CA LEU A 136 1.24 -6.65 -3.04
C LEU A 136 0.68 -5.29 -3.46
N ALA A 137 1.30 -4.63 -4.43
CA ALA A 137 0.79 -3.41 -5.03
C ALA A 137 -0.24 -3.74 -6.12
N LEU A 138 -1.42 -3.15 -6.04
CA LEU A 138 -2.46 -3.38 -7.04
C LEU A 138 -2.03 -2.83 -8.39
N LEU A 139 -1.92 -3.69 -9.40
CA LEU A 139 -1.80 -3.25 -10.79
C LEU A 139 -3.19 -3.01 -11.35
N ARG A 140 -4.07 -4.02 -11.34
CA ARG A 140 -5.44 -3.92 -11.88
C ARG A 140 -6.40 -4.83 -11.12
N ARG A 141 -7.66 -4.40 -11.02
CA ARG A 141 -8.77 -5.21 -10.52
C ARG A 141 -9.96 -5.03 -11.46
N TYR A 142 -10.27 -6.09 -12.20
CA TYR A 142 -11.26 -6.04 -13.25
C TYR A 142 -12.47 -6.91 -12.96
N ASP A 143 -13.64 -6.33 -13.18
CA ASP A 143 -14.88 -7.03 -13.44
C ASP A 143 -14.97 -7.29 -14.95
N LEU A 144 -14.80 -8.56 -15.34
CA LEU A 144 -14.72 -8.94 -16.76
C LEU A 144 -16.11 -9.18 -17.36
N GLY A 145 -17.11 -9.46 -16.53
CA GLY A 145 -18.47 -9.77 -16.97
C GLY A 145 -19.41 -8.56 -16.98
N SER A 146 -18.98 -7.40 -16.48
CA SER A 146 -19.83 -6.22 -16.27
C SER A 146 -20.71 -5.89 -17.49
N THR A 147 -22.01 -5.78 -17.24
CA THR A 147 -23.01 -5.39 -18.24
C THR A 147 -23.45 -3.94 -18.13
N SER A 148 -23.17 -3.29 -16.99
CA SER A 148 -23.57 -1.91 -16.72
C SER A 148 -22.51 -0.89 -17.16
N GLY A 149 -21.25 -1.33 -17.29
CA GLY A 149 -20.11 -0.41 -17.46
C GLY A 149 -19.82 0.43 -16.20
N SER A 150 -20.41 0.08 -15.05
CA SER A 150 -20.21 0.78 -13.78
C SER A 150 -19.06 0.19 -12.98
N THR A 151 -18.41 1.04 -12.20
CA THR A 151 -17.42 0.66 -11.18
C THR A 151 -18.11 0.36 -9.86
N TYR A 152 -17.76 -0.76 -9.21
CA TYR A 152 -18.32 -1.17 -7.91
C TYR A 152 -17.31 -1.02 -6.78
N ARG A 153 -17.78 -0.68 -5.57
CA ARG A 153 -16.94 -0.54 -4.36
C ARG A 153 -17.75 -0.70 -3.06
N PHE A 154 -17.44 0.08 -2.01
CA PHE A 154 -18.24 0.21 -0.79
C PHE A 154 -19.74 0.26 -1.08
N SER A 155 -20.51 -0.45 -0.23
CA SER A 155 -21.89 -0.95 -0.36
C SER A 155 -22.03 -2.32 -1.04
N ASP A 156 -21.23 -2.61 -2.06
CA ASP A 156 -21.28 -3.89 -2.78
C ASP A 156 -20.20 -4.87 -2.29
N ASP A 157 -18.98 -4.39 -2.07
CA ASP A 157 -17.82 -5.16 -1.60
C ASP A 157 -17.52 -4.89 -0.12
N VAL A 158 -17.48 -5.96 0.68
CA VAL A 158 -17.23 -5.92 2.13
C VAL A 158 -15.85 -5.37 2.49
N TYR A 159 -14.89 -5.51 1.57
CA TYR A 159 -13.53 -5.00 1.70
C TYR A 159 -13.34 -3.67 0.95
N ASP A 160 -14.40 -3.07 0.41
CA ASP A 160 -14.39 -1.80 -0.32
C ASP A 160 -13.33 -1.78 -1.45
N ARG A 161 -13.08 -2.93 -2.09
CA ARG A 161 -12.25 -3.00 -3.29
C ARG A 161 -12.95 -2.30 -4.44
N ILE A 162 -12.17 -1.61 -5.28
CA ILE A 162 -12.68 -0.95 -6.48
C ILE A 162 -12.58 -1.94 -7.65
N TRP A 163 -13.72 -2.38 -8.18
CA TRP A 163 -13.83 -3.25 -9.34
C TRP A 163 -14.13 -2.43 -10.58
N VAL A 164 -13.21 -2.44 -11.55
CA VAL A 164 -13.33 -1.66 -12.79
C VAL A 164 -13.81 -2.57 -13.91
N PRO A 165 -14.84 -2.21 -14.68
CA PRO A 165 -15.30 -3.02 -15.80
C PRO A 165 -14.24 -3.07 -16.91
N LEU A 166 -14.06 -4.24 -17.51
CA LEU A 166 -13.22 -4.42 -18.69
C LEU A 166 -13.91 -5.32 -19.70
N GLY A 167 -14.04 -4.84 -20.94
CA GLY A 167 -14.53 -5.61 -22.06
C GLY A 167 -13.47 -5.74 -23.16
N PHE A 168 -13.50 -6.84 -23.90
CA PHE A 168 -12.73 -7.03 -25.12
C PHE A 168 -13.66 -7.37 -26.28
N GLU A 169 -13.26 -6.97 -27.48
CA GLU A 169 -14.04 -7.18 -28.71
C GLU A 169 -14.33 -8.66 -29.02
N LEU A 170 -13.50 -9.58 -28.51
CA LEU A 170 -13.63 -11.03 -28.75
C LEU A 170 -14.46 -11.76 -27.69
N TRP A 171 -14.99 -11.04 -26.70
CA TRP A 171 -15.74 -11.62 -25.59
C TRP A 171 -17.22 -11.26 -25.67
N THR A 172 -18.03 -12.10 -25.07
CA THR A 172 -19.43 -11.82 -24.75
C THR A 172 -19.69 -12.10 -23.27
N GLN A 173 -20.79 -11.58 -22.74
CA GLN A 173 -21.13 -11.69 -21.34
C GLN A 173 -22.25 -12.71 -21.13
N VAL A 174 -22.13 -13.46 -20.05
CA VAL A 174 -23.22 -14.26 -19.48
C VAL A 174 -23.53 -13.75 -18.09
N SER A 175 -24.80 -13.73 -17.71
CA SER A 175 -25.24 -13.16 -16.44
C SER A 175 -26.34 -13.99 -15.78
N THR A 176 -26.49 -13.81 -14.48
CA THR A 176 -27.59 -14.35 -13.69
C THR A 176 -28.01 -13.38 -12.60
N SER A 177 -29.22 -13.56 -12.08
CA SER A 177 -29.64 -12.81 -10.89
C SER A 177 -29.04 -13.47 -9.65
N LEU A 178 -28.18 -12.73 -8.94
CA LEU A 178 -27.48 -13.22 -7.76
C LEU A 178 -27.41 -12.15 -6.67
N SER A 179 -27.81 -12.50 -5.46
CA SER A 179 -27.64 -11.66 -4.27
C SER A 179 -26.48 -12.18 -3.41
N ASN A 180 -25.95 -11.31 -2.53
CA ASN A 180 -24.90 -11.71 -1.58
C ASN A 180 -25.32 -12.84 -0.64
N GLU A 181 -26.62 -12.96 -0.31
CA GLU A 181 -27.15 -14.03 0.54
C GLU A 181 -27.18 -15.40 -0.16
N ASN A 182 -27.35 -15.41 -1.47
CA ASN A 182 -27.46 -16.63 -2.27
C ASN A 182 -26.11 -17.12 -2.82
N LEU A 183 -25.05 -16.32 -2.72
CA LEU A 183 -23.72 -16.68 -3.17
C LEU A 183 -22.93 -17.34 -2.05
N THR A 184 -22.52 -18.59 -2.25
CA THR A 184 -21.57 -19.25 -1.35
C THR A 184 -20.19 -18.64 -1.54
N GLN A 185 -19.77 -17.84 -0.56
CA GLN A 185 -18.52 -17.07 -0.58
C GLN A 185 -17.32 -17.87 -0.06
N ASN A 186 -16.14 -17.59 -0.61
CA ASN A 186 -14.86 -18.06 -0.05
C ASN A 186 -14.20 -16.96 0.79
N ALA A 187 -12.93 -17.15 1.17
CA ALA A 187 -12.19 -16.20 2.01
C ALA A 187 -11.96 -14.82 1.36
N TYR A 188 -11.95 -14.73 0.02
CA TYR A 188 -11.72 -13.50 -0.73
C TYR A 188 -12.98 -12.61 -0.83
N LYS A 189 -14.16 -13.19 -0.60
CA LYS A 189 -15.46 -12.51 -0.58
C LYS A 189 -15.69 -11.51 -1.73
N PRO A 190 -15.43 -11.84 -3.02
CA PRO A 190 -15.80 -10.95 -4.12
C PRO A 190 -17.31 -10.66 -4.11
N PRO A 191 -17.73 -9.44 -4.45
CA PRO A 191 -19.12 -9.04 -4.29
C PRO A 191 -20.02 -9.79 -5.28
N ALA A 192 -21.24 -10.12 -4.87
CA ALA A 192 -22.17 -10.89 -5.72
C ALA A 192 -22.47 -10.20 -7.04
N ILE A 193 -22.47 -8.86 -7.09
CA ILE A 193 -22.70 -8.11 -8.33
C ILE A 193 -21.63 -8.43 -9.40
N VAL A 194 -20.35 -8.53 -9.01
CA VAL A 194 -19.26 -8.94 -9.90
C VAL A 194 -19.38 -10.43 -10.23
N MET A 195 -19.66 -11.27 -9.23
CA MET A 195 -19.81 -12.71 -9.43
C MET A 195 -21.10 -13.11 -10.17
N SER A 196 -22.03 -12.19 -10.39
CA SER A 196 -23.29 -12.42 -11.11
C SER A 196 -23.13 -12.41 -12.63
N THR A 197 -21.97 -11.95 -13.11
CA THR A 197 -21.64 -11.86 -14.53
C THR A 197 -20.31 -12.54 -14.80
N ALA A 198 -20.10 -13.03 -16.03
CA ALA A 198 -18.84 -13.58 -16.48
C ALA A 198 -18.60 -13.32 -17.95
N ALA A 199 -17.33 -13.15 -18.32
CA ALA A 199 -16.88 -13.09 -19.70
C ALA A 199 -16.71 -14.51 -20.25
N THR A 200 -17.02 -14.69 -21.54
CA THR A 200 -16.86 -15.93 -22.28
C THR A 200 -16.52 -15.60 -23.75
N PRO A 201 -15.78 -16.44 -24.50
CA PRO A 201 -15.43 -16.13 -25.87
C PRO A 201 -16.69 -16.14 -26.76
N ILE A 202 -16.75 -15.23 -27.75
CA ILE A 202 -17.84 -15.19 -28.74
C ILE A 202 -17.90 -16.50 -29.53
N ASN A 203 -16.74 -16.98 -29.98
CA ASN A 203 -16.62 -18.29 -30.59
C ASN A 203 -16.47 -19.35 -29.49
N SER A 204 -17.49 -20.19 -29.32
CA SER A 204 -17.53 -21.21 -28.27
C SER A 204 -16.46 -22.30 -28.39
N SER A 205 -15.82 -22.41 -29.54
CA SER A 205 -14.67 -23.31 -29.79
C SER A 205 -13.32 -22.62 -29.60
N ALA A 206 -13.27 -21.30 -29.50
CA ALA A 206 -12.04 -20.55 -29.28
C ALA A 206 -11.64 -20.56 -27.80
N ALA A 207 -10.36 -20.31 -27.55
CA ALA A 207 -9.88 -20.04 -26.21
C ALA A 207 -10.39 -18.67 -25.73
N PHE A 208 -10.61 -18.55 -24.42
CA PHE A 208 -10.71 -17.23 -23.80
C PHE A 208 -9.31 -16.73 -23.49
N GLU A 209 -8.99 -15.48 -23.84
CA GLU A 209 -7.63 -14.96 -23.70
C GLU A 209 -7.61 -13.62 -22.96
N LEU A 210 -6.66 -13.48 -22.04
CA LEU A 210 -6.34 -12.28 -21.27
C LEU A 210 -4.83 -12.06 -21.36
N TYR A 211 -4.38 -10.83 -21.59
CA TYR A 211 -2.96 -10.53 -21.53
C TYR A 211 -2.65 -9.16 -20.98
N TRP A 212 -1.41 -9.01 -20.54
CA TRP A 212 -0.78 -7.72 -20.31
C TRP A 212 0.71 -7.79 -20.64
N ASP A 213 1.27 -6.63 -20.96
CA ASP A 213 2.69 -6.46 -21.22
C ASP A 213 3.31 -5.74 -20.01
N PRO A 214 4.33 -6.34 -19.36
CA PRO A 214 5.01 -5.69 -18.25
C PRO A 214 5.94 -4.59 -18.76
N ASP A 215 6.07 -3.51 -17.97
CA ASP A 215 7.00 -2.42 -18.27
C ASP A 215 8.48 -2.90 -18.23
N ASN A 216 8.74 -3.93 -17.44
CA ASN A 216 10.05 -4.57 -17.29
C ASN A 216 9.87 -6.05 -16.91
N VAL A 217 10.65 -6.93 -17.56
CA VAL A 217 10.65 -8.39 -17.34
C VAL A 217 11.01 -8.80 -15.90
N ASN A 218 11.71 -7.95 -15.15
CA ASN A 218 12.10 -8.21 -13.76
C ASN A 218 10.95 -7.98 -12.77
N ILE A 219 9.84 -7.39 -13.20
CA ILE A 219 8.69 -7.18 -12.33
C ILE A 219 8.08 -8.55 -12.01
N GLN A 220 7.77 -8.75 -10.74
CA GLN A 220 7.13 -9.95 -10.25
C GLN A 220 5.63 -9.69 -10.06
N TYR A 221 4.81 -10.63 -10.49
CA TYR A 221 3.36 -10.53 -10.41
C TYR A 221 2.73 -11.67 -9.61
N LYS A 222 1.60 -11.36 -8.97
CA LYS A 222 0.65 -12.33 -8.43
C LYS A 222 -0.72 -12.08 -9.07
N VAL A 223 -1.46 -13.15 -9.35
CA VAL A 223 -2.76 -13.09 -10.03
C VAL A 223 -3.80 -13.83 -9.21
N CYS A 224 -4.98 -13.22 -9.10
CA CYS A 224 -6.15 -13.77 -8.45
C CYS A 224 -7.29 -13.84 -9.47
N MET A 225 -7.77 -15.04 -9.80
CA MET A 225 -8.87 -15.24 -10.75
C MET A 225 -10.11 -15.75 -10.00
N HIS A 226 -11.26 -15.11 -10.21
CA HIS A 226 -12.51 -15.43 -9.54
C HIS A 226 -13.51 -16.05 -10.52
N PHE A 227 -14.15 -17.13 -10.08
CA PHE A 227 -15.08 -17.92 -10.86
C PHE A 227 -16.36 -18.21 -10.08
N ASN A 228 -17.48 -18.14 -10.76
CA ASN A 228 -18.81 -18.59 -10.35
C ASN A 228 -19.53 -19.02 -11.63
N GLU A 229 -20.08 -20.24 -11.67
CA GLU A 229 -20.95 -20.61 -12.78
C GLU A 229 -22.23 -19.77 -12.68
N VAL A 230 -22.49 -18.96 -13.72
CA VAL A 230 -23.64 -18.07 -13.77
C VAL A 230 -24.83 -18.73 -14.48
N GLN A 231 -24.62 -19.79 -15.25
CA GLN A 231 -25.70 -20.48 -15.95
C GLN A 231 -26.09 -21.77 -15.22
N LYS A 232 -27.37 -21.97 -14.96
CA LYS A 232 -27.85 -23.25 -14.43
C LYS A 232 -27.77 -24.31 -15.54
N LEU A 233 -26.76 -25.16 -15.47
CA LEU A 233 -26.46 -26.16 -16.50
C LEU A 233 -27.56 -27.23 -16.58
N LYS A 234 -27.96 -27.60 -17.80
CA LYS A 234 -28.84 -28.76 -18.04
C LYS A 234 -28.09 -30.07 -17.79
N PRO A 235 -28.78 -31.22 -17.61
CA PRO A 235 -28.13 -32.50 -17.29
C PRO A 235 -27.03 -32.99 -18.26
N LYS A 236 -27.01 -32.51 -19.51
CA LYS A 236 -25.99 -32.82 -20.52
C LYS A 236 -24.97 -31.70 -20.73
N GLU A 237 -25.16 -30.56 -20.07
CA GLU A 237 -24.29 -29.41 -20.19
C GLU A 237 -23.22 -29.47 -19.10
N THR A 238 -21.96 -29.28 -19.50
CA THR A 238 -20.79 -29.31 -18.62
C THR A 238 -19.87 -28.14 -18.96
N ARG A 239 -19.32 -27.49 -17.94
CA ARG A 239 -18.25 -26.50 -18.11
C ARG A 239 -16.99 -26.94 -17.40
N SER A 240 -15.93 -27.14 -18.18
CA SER A 240 -14.62 -27.50 -17.68
C SER A 240 -13.56 -26.97 -18.65
N PHE A 241 -12.51 -26.34 -18.11
CA PHE A 241 -11.46 -25.76 -18.93
C PHE A 241 -10.10 -25.80 -18.23
N ASN A 242 -9.04 -25.93 -19.03
CA ASN A 242 -7.66 -25.78 -18.58
C ASN A 242 -7.20 -24.35 -18.83
N ILE A 243 -6.30 -23.85 -18.00
CA ILE A 243 -5.70 -22.53 -18.09
C ILE A 243 -4.21 -22.73 -18.36
N THR A 244 -3.74 -22.07 -19.40
CA THR A 244 -2.32 -22.00 -19.75
C THR A 244 -1.80 -20.59 -19.54
N LEU A 245 -0.50 -20.47 -19.23
CA LEU A 245 0.22 -19.20 -19.18
C LEU A 245 1.34 -19.27 -20.21
N ASN A 246 1.30 -18.40 -21.22
CA ASN A 246 2.27 -18.36 -22.32
C ASN A 246 2.43 -19.72 -23.03
N GLY A 247 1.32 -20.47 -23.19
CA GLY A 247 1.29 -21.79 -23.83
C GLY A 247 1.59 -22.96 -22.89
N GLU A 248 2.14 -22.71 -21.71
CA GLU A 248 2.44 -23.75 -20.72
C GLU A 248 1.26 -24.00 -19.78
N TYR A 249 1.08 -25.24 -19.35
CA TYR A 249 0.02 -25.58 -18.41
C TYR A 249 0.19 -24.83 -17.07
N TRP A 250 -0.86 -24.14 -16.63
CA TRP A 250 -0.84 -23.35 -15.40
C TRP A 250 -1.80 -23.89 -14.33
N TYR A 251 -3.05 -24.19 -14.71
CA TYR A 251 -4.05 -24.72 -13.80
C TYR A 251 -5.14 -25.49 -14.57
N GLY A 252 -5.68 -26.55 -13.98
CA GLY A 252 -6.81 -27.25 -14.56
C GLY A 252 -7.04 -28.66 -14.01
N PRO A 253 -8.15 -29.29 -14.42
CA PRO A 253 -9.31 -28.63 -15.01
C PRO A 253 -10.04 -27.75 -13.97
N MET A 254 -10.37 -26.53 -14.35
CA MET A 254 -11.25 -25.66 -13.59
C MET A 254 -12.70 -26.00 -13.90
N VAL A 255 -13.51 -26.25 -12.87
CA VAL A 255 -14.94 -26.56 -12.96
C VAL A 255 -15.69 -25.59 -12.03
N PRO A 256 -16.19 -24.45 -12.55
CA PRO A 256 -16.95 -23.50 -11.75
C PRO A 256 -18.27 -24.11 -11.25
N SER A 257 -18.59 -23.87 -9.98
CA SER A 257 -19.85 -24.31 -9.36
C SER A 257 -20.90 -23.20 -9.39
N TYR A 258 -22.17 -23.57 -9.59
CA TYR A 258 -23.27 -22.60 -9.66
C TYR A 258 -23.52 -21.97 -8.29
N GLN A 259 -23.58 -20.63 -8.24
CA GLN A 259 -23.76 -19.84 -7.01
C GLN A 259 -22.69 -20.08 -5.94
N MET A 260 -21.47 -20.40 -6.36
CA MET A 260 -20.34 -20.63 -5.47
C MET A 260 -19.09 -19.97 -6.01
N THR A 261 -18.42 -19.21 -5.16
CA THR A 261 -17.16 -18.55 -5.51
C THR A 261 -16.00 -19.53 -5.40
N SER A 262 -15.32 -19.75 -6.52
CA SER A 262 -14.00 -20.35 -6.58
C SER A 262 -12.96 -19.28 -6.90
N THR A 263 -11.78 -19.38 -6.30
CA THR A 263 -10.70 -18.43 -6.54
C THR A 263 -9.39 -19.17 -6.70
N ILE A 264 -8.68 -18.85 -7.77
CA ILE A 264 -7.33 -19.33 -8.02
C ILE A 264 -6.39 -18.18 -7.76
N PHE A 265 -5.51 -18.33 -6.78
CA PHE A 265 -4.42 -17.40 -6.51
C PHE A 265 -3.11 -18.03 -6.96
N SER A 266 -2.29 -17.29 -7.70
CA SER A 266 -1.02 -17.79 -8.23
C SER A 266 -0.09 -18.26 -7.10
N PRO A 267 0.26 -19.56 -7.05
CA PRO A 267 1.10 -20.10 -5.98
C PRO A 267 2.52 -19.55 -6.05
N LEU A 268 3.07 -19.42 -7.27
CA LEU A 268 4.38 -18.83 -7.54
C LEU A 268 4.24 -17.41 -8.10
N THR A 269 5.29 -16.61 -7.96
CA THR A 269 5.37 -15.29 -8.60
C THR A 269 5.63 -15.45 -10.10
N LEU A 270 4.94 -14.66 -10.91
CA LEU A 270 5.14 -14.63 -12.36
C LEU A 270 6.21 -13.58 -12.67
N THR A 271 7.30 -13.95 -13.35
CA THR A 271 8.41 -13.04 -13.70
C THR A 271 9.13 -13.51 -14.97
N GLY A 272 9.92 -12.64 -15.60
CA GLY A 272 10.81 -12.98 -16.71
C GLY A 272 10.19 -13.02 -18.10
N ALA A 273 8.93 -12.60 -18.28
CA ALA A 273 8.26 -12.61 -19.57
C ALA A 273 8.03 -11.18 -20.11
N THR A 274 8.00 -11.02 -21.44
CA THR A 274 7.66 -9.76 -22.12
C THR A 274 6.16 -9.60 -22.36
N ARG A 275 5.39 -10.67 -22.12
CA ARG A 275 3.93 -10.70 -22.15
C ARG A 275 3.48 -11.85 -21.25
N TYR A 276 2.42 -11.63 -20.50
CA TYR A 276 1.69 -12.70 -19.81
C TYR A 276 0.37 -12.92 -20.52
N LEU A 277 0.25 -14.01 -21.25
CA LEU A 277 -0.96 -14.43 -21.96
C LEU A 277 -1.56 -15.62 -21.22
N PHE A 278 -2.71 -15.42 -20.60
CA PHE A 278 -3.54 -16.50 -20.11
C PHE A 278 -4.54 -16.93 -21.19
N SER A 279 -4.48 -18.20 -21.57
CA SER A 279 -5.43 -18.80 -22.51
C SER A 279 -6.17 -19.95 -21.82
N PHE A 280 -7.49 -19.89 -21.88
CA PHE A 280 -8.41 -20.83 -21.24
C PHE A 280 -8.99 -21.72 -22.34
N PHE A 281 -8.74 -23.02 -22.25
CA PHE A 281 -9.14 -24.00 -23.24
C PHE A 281 -10.21 -24.91 -22.67
N LYS A 282 -11.35 -24.95 -23.36
CA LYS A 282 -12.41 -25.91 -23.10
C LYS A 282 -11.86 -27.34 -23.14
N THR A 283 -12.15 -28.16 -22.14
CA THR A 283 -11.74 -29.58 -22.13
C THR A 283 -12.63 -30.39 -23.10
N GLU A 284 -12.14 -31.56 -23.52
CA GLU A 284 -12.87 -32.45 -24.43
C GLU A 284 -14.25 -32.88 -23.90
N THR A 285 -14.37 -33.01 -22.57
CA THR A 285 -15.61 -33.41 -21.89
C THR A 285 -16.57 -32.25 -21.64
N SER A 286 -16.13 -31.01 -21.87
CA SER A 286 -16.96 -29.84 -21.67
C SER A 286 -17.87 -29.61 -22.87
N THR A 287 -19.10 -29.17 -22.65
CA THR A 287 -20.00 -28.73 -23.72
C THR A 287 -20.03 -27.21 -23.89
N LEU A 288 -19.71 -26.45 -22.84
CA LEU A 288 -19.75 -24.99 -22.82
C LEU A 288 -18.34 -24.36 -22.85
N PRO A 289 -18.19 -23.14 -23.38
CA PRO A 289 -16.89 -22.45 -23.41
C PRO A 289 -16.39 -22.07 -22.00
N PRO A 290 -15.13 -21.68 -21.83
CA PRO A 290 -14.61 -21.16 -20.56
C PRO A 290 -15.34 -19.89 -20.12
N ILE A 291 -15.33 -19.62 -18.81
CA ILE A 291 -15.82 -18.36 -18.24
C ILE A 291 -14.86 -17.84 -17.18
N ILE A 292 -14.88 -16.53 -16.96
CA ILE A 292 -14.23 -15.89 -15.83
C ILE A 292 -15.05 -14.66 -15.40
N ASN A 293 -15.23 -14.49 -14.10
CA ASN A 293 -16.02 -13.37 -13.56
C ASN A 293 -15.13 -12.15 -13.37
N ALA A 294 -13.98 -12.35 -12.73
CA ALA A 294 -13.13 -11.25 -12.31
C ALA A 294 -11.66 -11.66 -12.20
N ILE A 295 -10.77 -10.68 -12.31
CA ILE A 295 -9.33 -10.88 -12.15
C ILE A 295 -8.70 -9.72 -11.37
N GLU A 296 -7.79 -10.05 -10.46
CA GLU A 296 -6.94 -9.11 -9.76
C GLU A 296 -5.48 -9.40 -10.09
N ILE A 297 -4.70 -8.37 -10.44
CA ILE A 297 -3.29 -8.47 -10.80
C ILE A 297 -2.52 -7.56 -9.86
N TYR A 298 -1.50 -8.13 -9.22
CA TYR A 298 -0.67 -7.45 -8.24
C TYR A 298 0.79 -7.50 -8.67
N ILE A 299 1.52 -6.42 -8.42
CA ILE A 299 2.97 -6.39 -8.43
C ILE A 299 3.47 -6.75 -7.04
N VAL A 300 4.44 -7.64 -6.95
CA VAL A 300 5.15 -7.93 -5.70
C VAL A 300 6.24 -6.88 -5.51
N LYS A 301 6.21 -6.20 -4.36
CA LYS A 301 7.24 -5.24 -3.95
C LYS A 301 7.89 -5.76 -2.67
N ASP A 302 9.21 -5.77 -2.64
CA ASP A 302 9.97 -6.13 -1.46
C ASP A 302 10.08 -4.97 -0.47
N LEU A 303 10.29 -5.31 0.80
CA LEU A 303 10.68 -4.36 1.84
C LEU A 303 12.18 -4.55 2.08
N SER A 304 12.98 -4.27 1.04
CA SER A 304 14.42 -4.55 1.05
C SER A 304 15.18 -3.70 2.06
N GLN A 305 14.64 -2.53 2.41
CA GLN A 305 15.26 -1.62 3.35
C GLN A 305 14.77 -1.89 4.78
N PRO A 306 15.67 -2.28 5.70
CA PRO A 306 15.30 -2.43 7.10
C PRO A 306 14.98 -1.07 7.72
N GLU A 307 13.95 -1.05 8.57
CA GLU A 307 13.61 0.09 9.42
C GLU A 307 14.54 0.15 10.64
N THR A 308 14.58 1.31 11.30
CA THR A 308 15.38 1.54 12.51
C THR A 308 14.95 0.56 13.61
N GLU A 309 15.91 0.11 14.42
CA GLU A 309 15.60 -0.75 15.57
C GLU A 309 14.55 -0.13 16.49
N GLN A 310 13.59 -0.94 16.94
CA GLN A 310 12.38 -0.45 17.60
C GLN A 310 12.70 0.25 18.93
N ASP A 311 13.66 -0.27 19.70
CA ASP A 311 14.09 0.39 20.95
C ASP A 311 14.66 1.79 20.72
N ASP A 312 15.37 2.00 19.60
CA ASP A 312 15.91 3.30 19.21
C ASP A 312 14.79 4.23 18.72
N VAL A 313 13.83 3.71 17.94
CA VAL A 313 12.62 4.43 17.49
C VAL A 313 11.81 4.91 18.70
N ASP A 314 11.56 4.04 19.67
CA ASP A 314 10.81 4.36 20.88
C ASP A 314 11.55 5.42 21.71
N ALA A 315 12.86 5.26 21.90
CA ALA A 315 13.67 6.19 22.66
C ALA A 315 13.64 7.60 22.04
N ILE A 316 13.89 7.70 20.73
CA ILE A 316 13.95 9.00 20.05
C ILE A 316 12.58 9.65 19.90
N THR A 317 11.52 8.85 19.74
CA THR A 317 10.14 9.36 19.72
C THR A 317 9.75 9.94 21.08
N ASN A 318 10.10 9.26 22.18
CA ASN A 318 9.86 9.79 23.53
C ASN A 318 10.66 11.07 23.80
N ILE A 319 11.91 11.16 23.34
CA ILE A 319 12.73 12.38 23.42
C ILE A 319 12.08 13.52 22.64
N LYS A 320 11.62 13.24 21.41
CA LYS A 320 10.90 14.20 20.57
C LYS A 320 9.68 14.78 21.29
N GLU A 321 8.85 13.91 21.86
CA GLU A 321 7.63 14.31 22.56
C GLU A 321 7.92 15.07 23.85
N THR A 322 8.91 14.61 24.63
CA THR A 322 9.30 15.23 25.90
C THR A 322 9.76 16.68 25.71
N TYR A 323 10.54 16.94 24.67
CA TYR A 323 11.13 18.26 24.44
C TYR A 323 10.41 19.09 23.38
N GLY A 324 9.43 18.52 22.67
CA GLY A 324 8.76 19.18 21.56
C GLY A 324 9.72 19.53 20.41
N VAL A 325 10.70 18.66 20.13
CA VAL A 325 11.69 18.90 19.05
C VAL A 325 10.97 18.99 17.71
N ASP A 326 11.04 20.17 17.09
CA ASP A 326 10.43 20.46 15.79
C ASP A 326 11.52 20.58 14.71
N ARG A 327 11.91 19.43 14.15
CA ARG A 327 12.87 19.27 13.04
C ARG A 327 12.21 18.46 11.91
N ASN A 328 12.98 17.95 10.95
CA ASN A 328 12.51 16.99 9.95
C ASN A 328 12.11 15.59 10.51
N TRP A 329 11.86 15.48 11.82
CA TRP A 329 11.65 14.23 12.54
C TRP A 329 10.28 13.60 12.23
N GLN A 330 10.12 13.03 11.04
CA GLN A 330 8.92 12.34 10.60
C GLN A 330 9.25 10.98 9.96
N GLY A 331 8.40 9.99 10.19
CA GLY A 331 8.60 8.63 9.68
C GLY A 331 9.64 7.85 10.48
N ASP A 332 10.41 7.01 9.79
CA ASP A 332 11.50 6.25 10.40
C ASP A 332 12.74 7.15 10.63
N PRO A 333 13.42 7.08 11.81
CA PRO A 333 14.52 7.99 12.17
C PRO A 333 15.77 7.89 11.30
N CYS A 334 16.17 6.68 10.90
CA CYS A 334 17.42 6.45 10.18
C CYS A 334 17.22 6.13 8.69
N ALA A 335 16.02 5.67 8.28
CA ALA A 335 15.77 5.09 6.98
C ALA A 335 14.59 5.75 6.21
N PRO A 336 14.73 6.00 4.89
CA PRO A 336 15.96 5.84 4.14
C PRO A 336 17.00 6.91 4.51
N ILE A 337 18.28 6.62 4.27
CA ILE A 337 19.41 7.50 4.61
C ILE A 337 19.21 8.92 4.05
N ALA A 338 18.60 9.04 2.86
CA ALA A 338 18.29 10.31 2.23
C ALA A 338 17.37 11.22 3.07
N TYR A 339 16.57 10.64 3.97
CA TYR A 339 15.58 11.34 4.80
C TYR A 339 15.80 11.10 6.30
N MET A 340 17.04 10.78 6.70
CA MET A 340 17.43 10.63 8.09
C MET A 340 17.08 11.89 8.89
N TRP A 341 16.68 11.69 10.15
CA TRP A 341 16.36 12.78 11.05
C TRP A 341 17.59 13.64 11.34
N GLU A 342 17.38 14.95 11.31
CA GLU A 342 18.40 15.97 11.54
C GLU A 342 18.95 15.86 12.95
N GLY A 343 20.28 15.84 13.05
CA GLY A 343 21.02 15.60 14.29
C GLY A 343 21.21 14.12 14.61
N LEU A 344 20.72 13.19 13.79
CA LEU A 344 21.06 11.77 13.92
C LEU A 344 22.22 11.38 13.01
N ASN A 345 22.98 10.40 13.46
CA ASN A 345 23.73 9.51 12.59
C ASN A 345 23.44 8.08 13.03
N CYS A 346 23.35 7.17 12.07
CA CYS A 346 22.99 5.78 12.32
C CYS A 346 23.98 4.82 11.70
N SER A 347 24.06 3.61 12.25
CA SER A 347 24.81 2.53 11.64
C SER A 347 24.29 2.22 10.24
N SER A 348 25.20 1.92 9.32
CA SER A 348 24.88 1.50 7.96
C SER A 348 25.43 0.09 7.74
N ASP A 349 24.58 -0.90 7.92
CA ASP A 349 24.82 -2.30 7.55
C ASP A 349 23.57 -2.73 6.78
N GLY A 350 23.65 -2.80 5.44
CA GLY A 350 22.48 -2.85 4.54
C GLY A 350 21.49 -4.00 4.79
N ASN A 351 21.87 -4.97 5.62
CA ASN A 351 21.04 -6.12 5.99
C ASN A 351 20.56 -6.11 7.45
N LYS A 352 20.89 -5.08 8.25
CA LYS A 352 20.49 -4.98 9.66
C LYS A 352 19.70 -3.71 9.92
N PRO A 353 18.77 -3.73 10.90
CA PRO A 353 18.13 -2.53 11.40
C PRO A 353 19.18 -1.46 11.76
N PRO A 354 19.09 -0.25 11.17
CA PRO A 354 19.93 0.86 11.58
C PRO A 354 19.77 1.15 13.07
N ARG A 355 20.87 1.51 13.72
CA ARG A 355 20.95 1.87 15.14
C ARG A 355 21.50 3.28 15.27
N ILE A 356 20.95 4.09 16.17
CA ILE A 356 21.39 5.47 16.39
C ILE A 356 22.76 5.45 17.06
N THR A 357 23.77 6.03 16.39
CA THR A 357 25.14 6.14 16.90
C THR A 357 25.49 7.56 17.32
N ASN A 358 24.80 8.57 16.77
CA ASN A 358 25.01 9.96 17.15
C ASN A 358 23.66 10.65 17.33
N LEU A 359 23.55 11.44 18.40
CA LEU A 359 22.40 12.29 18.69
C LEU A 359 22.89 13.69 19.04
N ASP A 360 22.65 14.62 18.13
CA ASP A 360 22.91 16.05 18.30
C ASP A 360 21.60 16.79 18.58
N LEU A 361 21.44 17.19 19.83
CA LEU A 361 20.36 18.04 20.31
C LEU A 361 20.91 19.38 20.80
N SER A 362 22.10 19.77 20.37
CA SER A 362 22.67 21.07 20.71
C SER A 362 21.75 22.20 20.25
N SER A 363 21.78 23.32 20.98
CA SER A 363 21.07 24.56 20.58
C SER A 363 19.58 24.38 20.25
N SER A 364 18.91 23.40 20.87
CA SER A 364 17.53 23.01 20.53
C SER A 364 16.49 23.59 21.48
N GLY A 365 16.89 24.54 22.35
CA GLY A 365 16.01 25.17 23.32
C GLY A 365 15.45 24.19 24.34
N LEU A 366 16.12 23.06 24.58
CA LEU A 366 15.62 22.03 25.49
C LEU A 366 15.56 22.57 26.93
N THR A 367 14.50 22.21 27.65
CA THR A 367 14.29 22.60 29.06
C THR A 367 13.96 21.36 29.90
N GLY A 368 14.15 21.45 31.22
CA GLY A 368 13.89 20.33 32.13
C GLY A 368 15.05 19.33 32.22
N LYS A 369 14.77 18.14 32.75
CA LYS A 369 15.79 17.11 33.03
C LYS A 369 16.16 16.32 31.79
N ILE A 370 17.34 15.71 31.79
CA ILE A 370 17.74 14.69 30.81
C ILE A 370 16.92 13.41 31.05
N PRO A 371 16.10 12.93 30.11
CA PRO A 371 15.24 11.77 30.29
C PRO A 371 16.04 10.46 30.24
N SER A 372 15.58 9.46 31.00
CA SER A 372 16.18 8.13 31.01
C SER A 372 16.03 7.38 29.69
N TYR A 373 15.16 7.81 28.77
CA TYR A 373 14.99 7.18 27.46
C TYR A 373 16.29 7.12 26.65
N ILE A 374 17.22 8.06 26.87
CA ILE A 374 18.55 8.06 26.21
C ILE A 374 19.33 6.77 26.50
N SER A 375 19.12 6.14 27.67
CA SER A 375 19.83 4.90 28.02
C SER A 375 19.46 3.70 27.13
N LYS A 376 18.31 3.76 26.44
CA LYS A 376 17.89 2.73 25.48
C LYS A 376 18.67 2.78 24.17
N LEU A 377 19.30 3.91 23.84
CA LEU A 377 20.15 4.06 22.66
C LEU A 377 21.50 3.35 22.88
N THR A 378 21.49 2.02 22.91
CA THR A 378 22.63 1.21 23.38
C THR A 378 23.85 1.26 22.47
N MET A 379 23.69 1.70 21.22
CA MET A 379 24.79 1.94 20.27
C MET A 379 25.23 3.41 20.18
N LEU A 380 24.67 4.30 21.00
CA LEU A 380 25.00 5.73 20.98
C LEU A 380 26.46 5.95 21.39
N GLN A 381 27.22 6.61 20.52
CA GLN A 381 28.64 6.93 20.71
C GLN A 381 28.87 8.42 20.95
N TYR A 382 27.99 9.26 20.41
CA TYR A 382 28.08 10.71 20.49
C TYR A 382 26.74 11.29 20.95
N LEU A 383 26.75 12.05 22.03
CA LEU A 383 25.60 12.78 22.53
C LEU A 383 25.97 14.24 22.76
N ASP A 384 25.28 15.15 22.07
CA ASP A 384 25.44 16.59 22.26
C ASP A 384 24.15 17.20 22.80
N LEU A 385 24.24 17.70 24.03
CA LEU A 385 23.18 18.41 24.74
C LEU A 385 23.57 19.87 25.02
N SER A 386 24.68 20.35 24.45
CA SER A 386 25.23 21.68 24.72
C SER A 386 24.31 22.81 24.25
N ASN A 387 24.49 24.01 24.82
CA ASN A 387 23.70 25.19 24.47
C ASN A 387 22.18 25.00 24.62
N ASN A 388 21.75 24.34 25.70
CA ASN A 388 20.35 24.19 26.08
C ASN A 388 20.12 24.71 27.50
N SER A 389 18.85 24.84 27.88
CA SER A 389 18.40 25.29 29.21
C SER A 389 17.97 24.10 30.09
N LEU A 390 18.74 23.01 30.00
CA LEU A 390 18.48 21.79 30.75
C LEU A 390 18.79 22.00 32.25
N SER A 391 18.02 21.34 33.12
CA SER A 391 18.10 21.47 34.58
C SER A 391 18.24 20.12 35.26
N GLY A 392 18.63 20.12 36.54
CA GLY A 392 18.87 18.91 37.32
C GLY A 392 20.30 18.37 37.20
N ALA A 393 20.55 17.24 37.85
CA ALA A 393 21.85 16.57 37.82
C ALA A 393 22.07 15.81 36.51
N ILE A 394 23.33 15.63 36.12
CA ILE A 394 23.71 14.70 35.05
C ILE A 394 23.33 13.29 35.51
N PRO A 395 22.47 12.56 34.79
CA PRO A 395 22.02 11.24 35.23
C PRO A 395 23.13 10.18 35.21
N ASP A 396 23.15 9.34 36.25
CA ASP A 396 24.14 8.27 36.39
C ASP A 396 24.12 7.25 35.24
N PHE A 397 22.97 7.05 34.58
CA PHE A 397 22.87 6.12 33.46
C PHE A 397 23.83 6.47 32.31
N LEU A 398 24.21 7.74 32.14
CA LEU A 398 25.16 8.17 31.10
C LEU A 398 26.54 7.54 31.31
N THR A 399 26.92 7.29 32.57
CA THR A 399 28.18 6.59 32.90
C THR A 399 28.12 5.09 32.62
N GLN A 400 26.92 4.53 32.49
CA GLN A 400 26.68 3.10 32.25
C GLN A 400 26.53 2.78 30.76
N MET A 401 26.46 3.79 29.89
CA MET A 401 26.32 3.60 28.45
C MET A 401 27.65 3.16 27.84
N GLN A 402 27.82 1.85 27.63
CA GLN A 402 29.09 1.23 27.20
C GLN A 402 29.63 1.76 25.86
N SER A 403 28.74 2.16 24.94
CA SER A 403 29.10 2.66 23.61
C SER A 403 29.45 4.15 23.60
N LEU A 404 29.07 4.90 24.64
CA LEU A 404 29.17 6.36 24.68
C LEU A 404 30.64 6.78 24.84
N LYS A 405 31.13 7.56 23.87
CA LYS A 405 32.53 8.03 23.82
C LYS A 405 32.64 9.52 24.06
N ILE A 406 31.68 10.29 23.56
CA ILE A 406 31.69 11.74 23.59
C ILE A 406 30.35 12.23 24.12
N LEU A 407 30.41 13.04 25.17
CA LEU A 407 29.27 13.75 25.75
C LEU A 407 29.60 15.25 25.79
N PHE A 408 28.85 16.06 25.05
CA PHE A 408 28.87 17.50 25.20
C PHE A 408 27.68 17.94 26.04
N TRP A 409 27.97 18.65 27.12
CA TRP A 409 26.99 19.19 28.05
C TRP A 409 27.52 20.52 28.59
N GLN A 410 26.62 21.49 28.78
CA GLN A 410 26.92 22.75 29.42
C GLN A 410 25.86 23.05 30.48
N LYS A 411 26.30 23.33 31.71
CA LYS A 411 25.44 23.91 32.75
C LYS A 411 25.57 25.44 32.64
N LEU A 412 24.47 26.15 32.40
CA LEU A 412 24.45 27.60 32.60
C LEU A 412 24.64 27.86 34.10
N GLY A 413 25.60 28.73 34.43
CA GLY A 413 26.19 28.88 35.77
C GLY A 413 25.16 29.10 36.88
N GLU A 414 25.49 28.54 38.04
CA GLU A 414 24.99 29.01 39.35
C GLU A 414 25.66 30.32 39.74
#